data_AF-A0A7V4NFC8-F1
#
_entry.id   AF-A0A7V4NFC8-F1
#
_cell.length_a   1.000
_cell.length_b   1.000
_cell.length_c   1.000
_cell.angle_alpha   90.00
_cell.angle_beta   90.00
_cell.angle_gamma   90.00
#
_symmetry.space_group_name_H-M   'P 1'
#
loop_
_entity.id
_entity.type
_entity.pdbx_description
1 polymer ?
#
loop_
_entity_poly.entity_id
_entity_poly.type
_entity_poly.pdbx_seq_one_letter_code
_entity_poly.pdbx_strand_id
1 'polypeptide(L)'
;MDKLDPKIPIDVEEILKDLDKYRPRRRGWTWRKKLPEGTKVDRYEYYQISEPLKNSIPLPAAHYFNNIDPQPDVVITSEIASGRFEDDIRRMRMAAWHGADHIMVIRTLGQSHFDGLIEGTPEGVGGIPITRKQVRATRKALDLIEDEVGRPINFHSYVSGVAGPEI
;
A
#
# COMPACT_ATOMS: atom_id res chain seq x y z
N MET A 1 18.36 -0.33 2.66
CA MET A 1 17.66 0.96 2.83
C MET A 1 16.80 0.88 4.07
N ASP A 2 17.13 1.66 5.11
CA ASP A 2 16.42 1.57 6.39
C ASP A 2 15.29 2.61 6.52
N LYS A 3 15.28 3.64 5.67
CA LYS A 3 14.27 4.72 5.69
C LYS A 3 14.18 5.47 4.37
N LEU A 4 12.97 5.85 3.96
CA LEU A 4 12.73 6.73 2.80
C LEU A 4 12.93 8.21 3.19
N ASP A 5 13.45 8.99 2.24
CA ASP A 5 13.42 10.45 2.29
C ASP A 5 12.21 10.95 1.46
N PRO A 6 11.27 11.72 2.04
CA PRO A 6 10.15 12.32 1.32
C PRO A 6 10.55 13.16 0.10
N LYS A 7 11.77 13.71 0.08
CA LYS A 7 12.28 14.56 -1.00
C LYS A 7 12.91 13.77 -2.15
N ILE A 8 13.13 12.47 -1.97
CA ILE A 8 13.81 11.61 -2.95
C ILE A 8 12.81 10.61 -3.53
N PRO A 9 12.78 10.40 -4.85
CA PRO A 9 12.00 9.32 -5.45
C PRO A 9 12.33 7.96 -4.82
N ILE A 10 11.33 7.08 -4.77
CA ILE A 10 11.56 5.72 -4.26
C ILE A 10 12.46 4.97 -5.25
N ASP A 11 13.60 4.46 -4.76
CA ASP A 11 14.56 3.73 -5.58
C ASP A 11 14.08 2.27 -5.76
N VAL A 12 13.48 2.01 -6.92
CA VAL A 12 12.93 0.70 -7.24
C VAL A 12 14.05 -0.32 -7.47
N GLU A 13 15.18 0.07 -8.02
CA GLU A 13 16.31 -0.86 -8.23
C GLU A 13 16.86 -1.36 -6.89
N GLU A 14 16.98 -0.46 -5.90
CA GLU A 14 17.38 -0.82 -4.54
C GLU A 14 16.36 -1.72 -3.84
N ILE A 15 15.06 -1.52 -4.10
CA ILE A 15 14.01 -2.43 -3.60
C ILE A 15 14.19 -3.83 -4.18
N LEU A 16 14.55 -3.95 -5.46
CA LEU A 16 14.70 -5.22 -6.15
C LEU A 16 15.94 -6.03 -5.74
N LYS A 17 16.91 -5.41 -5.05
CA LYS A 17 18.08 -6.13 -4.49
C LYS A 17 17.71 -7.02 -3.32
N ASP A 18 18.39 -8.16 -3.22
CA ASP A 18 18.33 -9.10 -2.09
C ASP A 18 16.91 -9.58 -1.70
N LEU A 19 16.00 -9.70 -2.69
CA LEU A 19 14.64 -10.19 -2.45
C LEU A 19 14.59 -11.64 -1.93
N ASP A 20 15.63 -12.44 -2.14
CA ASP A 20 15.80 -13.77 -1.57
C ASP A 20 15.90 -13.73 -0.04
N LYS A 21 16.55 -12.69 0.50
CA LYS A 21 16.77 -12.45 1.94
C LYS A 21 15.60 -11.75 2.62
N TYR A 22 14.77 -11.04 1.86
CA TYR A 22 13.63 -10.31 2.42
C TYR A 22 12.66 -11.22 3.21
N ARG A 23 12.20 -10.73 4.36
CA ARG A 23 11.13 -11.32 5.18
C ARG A 23 10.17 -10.20 5.61
N PRO A 24 8.85 -10.44 5.58
CA PRO A 24 7.88 -9.45 6.00
C PRO A 24 8.03 -9.14 7.49
N ARG A 25 8.02 -7.86 7.85
CA ARG A 25 8.17 -7.43 9.25
C ARG A 25 6.94 -7.74 10.11
N ARG A 26 5.78 -7.89 9.48
CA ARG A 26 4.49 -8.18 10.12
C ARG A 26 3.63 -9.13 9.28
N ARG A 27 2.63 -9.73 9.93
CA ARG A 27 1.62 -10.60 9.32
C ARG A 27 0.24 -10.21 9.85
N GLY A 28 -0.80 -10.51 9.08
CA GLY A 28 -2.19 -10.23 9.46
C GLY A 28 -2.69 -8.87 9.00
N TRP A 29 -3.98 -8.65 9.25
CA TRP A 29 -4.70 -7.44 8.89
C TRP A 29 -4.64 -6.40 10.01
N THR A 30 -4.58 -5.12 9.64
CA THR A 30 -4.62 -4.00 10.58
C THR A 30 -5.79 -3.07 10.28
N TRP A 31 -6.67 -2.89 11.26
CA TRP A 31 -7.71 -1.87 11.25
C TRP A 31 -7.15 -0.50 11.70
N ARG A 32 -7.78 0.60 11.28
CA ARG A 32 -7.47 1.93 11.80
C ARG A 32 -7.83 2.03 13.28
N LYS A 33 -7.02 2.76 14.05
CA LYS A 33 -7.34 3.07 15.45
C LYS A 33 -8.25 4.28 15.50
N LYS A 34 -9.55 4.04 15.76
CA LYS A 34 -10.55 5.10 15.96
C LYS A 34 -10.19 5.93 17.20
N LEU A 35 -10.31 7.25 17.10
CA LEU A 35 -10.15 8.18 18.21
C LEU A 35 -11.52 8.47 18.87
N PRO A 36 -11.54 8.96 20.13
CA PRO A 36 -12.79 9.32 20.80
C PRO A 36 -13.64 10.31 20.01
N GLU A 37 -14.96 10.21 20.12
CA GLU A 37 -15.88 11.17 19.50
C GLU A 37 -15.66 12.58 20.09
N GLY A 38 -15.76 13.60 19.26
CA GLY A 38 -15.44 14.98 19.65
C GLY A 38 -13.94 15.27 19.73
N THR A 39 -13.09 14.38 19.19
CA THR A 39 -11.65 14.66 19.04
C THR A 39 -11.48 15.97 18.25
N LYS A 40 -10.72 16.90 18.83
CA LYS A 40 -10.42 18.18 18.20
C LYS A 40 -9.23 18.08 17.28
N VAL A 41 -9.40 18.48 16.02
CA VAL A 41 -8.32 18.74 15.08
C VAL A 41 -8.41 20.20 14.68
N ASP A 42 -7.38 20.96 15.05
CA ASP A 42 -7.42 22.43 15.01
C ASP A 42 -8.66 22.96 15.77
N ARG A 43 -9.52 23.76 15.13
CA ARG A 43 -10.73 24.33 15.76
C ARG A 43 -12.00 23.49 15.58
N TYR A 44 -11.90 22.30 14.98
CA TYR A 44 -13.05 21.48 14.59
C TYR A 44 -13.14 20.21 15.43
N GLU A 45 -14.36 19.80 15.78
CA GLU A 45 -14.66 18.53 16.45
C GLU A 45 -15.05 17.47 15.41
N TYR A 46 -14.40 16.31 15.48
CA TYR A 46 -14.67 15.18 14.61
C TYR A 46 -15.30 14.03 15.41
N TYR A 47 -16.40 13.47 14.89
CA TYR A 47 -17.12 12.35 15.50
C TYR A 47 -16.71 10.98 14.91
N GLN A 48 -16.15 10.98 13.71
CA GLN A 48 -15.66 9.78 13.03
C GLN A 48 -14.26 10.04 12.49
N ILE A 49 -13.24 9.72 13.31
CA ILE A 49 -11.84 10.00 13.02
C ILE A 49 -10.94 8.90 13.60
N SER A 50 -9.80 8.68 12.95
CA SER A 50 -8.74 7.78 13.40
C SER A 50 -7.42 8.52 13.61
N GLU A 51 -6.42 7.79 14.13
CA GLU A 51 -5.06 8.31 14.27
C GLU A 51 -4.56 9.00 12.97
N PRO A 52 -4.01 10.21 13.07
CA PRO A 52 -3.52 10.94 11.91
C PRO A 52 -2.29 10.24 11.30
N LEU A 53 -2.03 10.53 10.03
CA LEU A 53 -0.76 10.16 9.40
C LEU A 53 0.38 11.05 9.92
N LYS A 54 1.58 10.49 9.96
CA LYS A 54 2.81 11.23 10.26
C LYS A 54 3.22 12.13 9.10
N ASN A 55 3.09 11.63 7.88
CA ASN A 55 3.36 12.35 6.65
C ASN A 55 2.22 12.08 5.66
N SER A 56 1.63 13.15 5.12
CA SER A 56 0.52 13.06 4.16
C SER A 56 0.42 14.32 3.30
N ILE A 57 -0.42 14.25 2.26
CA ILE A 57 -0.82 15.40 1.46
C ILE A 57 -2.28 15.70 1.77
N PRO A 58 -2.59 16.83 2.44
CA PRO A 58 -3.96 17.19 2.76
C PRO A 58 -4.75 17.53 1.51
N LEU A 59 -6.07 17.62 1.64
CA LEU A 59 -6.94 18.09 0.56
C LEU A 59 -6.52 19.48 0.07
N PRO A 60 -6.70 19.82 -1.23
CA PRO A 60 -6.30 21.12 -1.75
C PRO A 60 -6.88 22.30 -0.98
N ALA A 61 -8.13 22.21 -0.51
CA ALA A 61 -8.78 23.25 0.28
C ALA A 61 -8.31 23.35 1.74
N ALA A 62 -7.49 22.40 2.23
CA ALA A 62 -7.02 22.40 3.61
C ALA A 62 -6.16 23.61 3.96
N HIS A 63 -5.58 24.31 2.98
CA HIS A 63 -4.84 25.55 3.23
C HIS A 63 -5.70 26.67 3.85
N TYR A 64 -7.02 26.63 3.67
CA TYR A 64 -7.96 27.51 4.38
C TYR A 64 -8.20 27.09 5.85
N PHE A 65 -7.72 25.91 6.23
CA PHE A 65 -7.99 25.22 7.50
C PHE A 65 -6.69 24.72 8.14
N ASN A 66 -5.63 25.53 8.15
CA ASN A 66 -4.32 25.19 8.75
C ASN A 66 -3.68 23.90 8.22
N ASN A 67 -3.99 23.50 6.99
CA ASN A 67 -3.51 22.28 6.34
C ASN A 67 -3.78 20.99 7.14
N ILE A 68 -4.89 20.93 7.87
CA ILE A 68 -5.30 19.70 8.57
C ILE A 68 -5.59 18.56 7.58
N ASP A 69 -5.29 17.33 8.00
CA ASP A 69 -5.54 16.11 7.23
C ASP A 69 -6.23 15.03 8.10
N PRO A 70 -7.49 15.25 8.51
CA PRO A 70 -8.22 14.30 9.34
C PRO A 70 -8.45 12.98 8.58
N GLN A 71 -8.22 11.86 9.24
CA GLN A 71 -8.33 10.53 8.65
C GLN A 71 -9.63 9.84 9.12
N PRO A 72 -10.48 9.29 8.22
CA PRO A 72 -11.69 8.56 8.65
C PRO A 72 -11.33 7.27 9.39
N ASP A 73 -12.30 6.68 10.10
CA ASP A 73 -12.12 5.44 10.90
C ASP A 73 -12.25 4.14 10.09
N VAL A 74 -12.62 4.22 8.82
CA VAL A 74 -12.62 3.09 7.87
C VAL A 74 -11.29 2.95 7.14
N VAL A 75 -10.91 1.71 6.84
CA VAL A 75 -9.78 1.41 5.94
C VAL A 75 -10.14 1.82 4.51
N ILE A 76 -9.22 2.49 3.82
CA ILE A 76 -9.44 3.03 2.48
C ILE A 76 -8.60 2.26 1.47
N THR A 77 -9.28 1.71 0.48
CA THR A 77 -8.68 0.88 -0.58
C THR A 77 -8.30 1.72 -1.79
N SER A 78 -7.11 1.46 -2.35
CA SER A 78 -6.75 1.86 -3.70
C SER A 78 -6.33 0.64 -4.51
N GLU A 79 -6.91 0.48 -5.70
CA GLU A 79 -6.55 -0.56 -6.65
C GLU A 79 -5.43 -0.08 -7.56
N ILE A 80 -4.30 -0.80 -7.55
CA ILE A 80 -3.11 -0.44 -8.32
C ILE A 80 -2.54 -1.71 -8.96
N ALA A 81 -2.75 -1.87 -10.26
CA ALA A 81 -2.29 -3.03 -11.02
C ALA A 81 -2.17 -2.72 -12.53
N SER A 82 -1.09 -2.06 -12.95
CA SER A 82 -0.92 -1.59 -14.33
C SER A 82 -0.45 -2.67 -15.32
N GLY A 83 0.04 -3.80 -14.84
CA GLY A 83 0.82 -4.78 -15.62
C GLY A 83 2.33 -4.74 -15.31
N ARG A 84 2.82 -3.65 -14.71
CA ARG A 84 4.22 -3.43 -14.31
C ARG A 84 4.32 -3.04 -12.84
N PHE A 85 4.64 -4.03 -11.99
CA PHE A 85 4.59 -3.83 -10.54
C PHE A 85 5.67 -2.83 -10.05
N GLU A 86 6.78 -2.75 -10.75
CA GLU A 86 7.89 -1.82 -10.53
C GLU A 86 7.47 -0.36 -10.68
N ASP A 87 6.56 -0.06 -11.62
CA ASP A 87 5.96 1.25 -11.81
C ASP A 87 4.88 1.52 -10.75
N ASP A 88 4.09 0.50 -10.45
CA ASP A 88 3.01 0.57 -9.47
C ASP A 88 3.49 0.88 -8.05
N ILE A 89 4.68 0.42 -7.66
CA ILE A 89 5.31 0.76 -6.37
C ILE A 89 5.37 2.28 -6.15
N ARG A 90 5.67 3.05 -7.20
CA ARG A 90 5.72 4.52 -7.11
C ARG A 90 4.33 5.10 -6.83
N ARG A 91 3.30 4.55 -7.49
CA ARG A 91 1.90 4.95 -7.30
C ARG A 91 1.37 4.55 -5.91
N MET A 92 1.82 3.42 -5.37
CA MET A 92 1.47 3.00 -4.01
C MET A 92 1.94 4.00 -2.95
N ARG A 93 3.16 4.56 -3.12
CA ARG A 93 3.65 5.64 -2.24
C ARG A 93 2.76 6.86 -2.32
N MET A 94 2.38 7.28 -3.53
CA MET A 94 1.46 8.43 -3.72
C MET A 94 0.11 8.17 -3.03
N ALA A 95 -0.49 7.00 -3.25
CA ALA A 95 -1.77 6.64 -2.64
C ALA A 95 -1.71 6.62 -1.11
N ALA A 96 -0.61 6.13 -0.54
CA ALA A 96 -0.41 6.11 0.91
C ALA A 96 -0.35 7.51 1.52
N TRP A 97 0.39 8.44 0.87
CA TRP A 97 0.43 9.85 1.29
C TRP A 97 -0.94 10.54 1.20
N HIS A 98 -1.82 10.06 0.32
CA HIS A 98 -3.21 10.51 0.20
C HIS A 98 -4.20 9.71 1.07
N GLY A 99 -3.71 8.91 2.02
CA GLY A 99 -4.54 8.27 3.03
C GLY A 99 -4.96 6.83 2.74
N ALA A 100 -4.56 6.22 1.61
CA ALA A 100 -4.83 4.81 1.37
C ALA A 100 -3.98 3.91 2.29
N ASP A 101 -4.63 3.05 3.07
CA ASP A 101 -4.01 2.08 3.98
C ASP A 101 -4.39 0.63 3.64
N HIS A 102 -4.95 0.44 2.45
CA HIS A 102 -5.17 -0.85 1.82
C HIS A 102 -4.88 -0.76 0.33
N ILE A 103 -3.87 -1.50 -0.11
CA ILE A 103 -3.43 -1.57 -1.50
C ILE A 103 -3.84 -2.91 -2.07
N MET A 104 -4.74 -2.87 -3.04
CA MET A 104 -5.26 -4.03 -3.72
C MET A 104 -4.62 -4.17 -5.10
N VAL A 105 -4.05 -5.35 -5.38
CA VAL A 105 -3.39 -5.66 -6.64
C VAL A 105 -4.20 -6.70 -7.40
N ILE A 106 -4.85 -6.24 -8.46
CA ILE A 106 -5.53 -7.09 -9.45
C ILE A 106 -4.49 -7.95 -10.17
N ARG A 107 -4.84 -9.22 -10.37
CA ARG A 107 -4.00 -10.20 -11.05
C ARG A 107 -4.05 -10.01 -12.56
N THR A 108 -3.01 -10.43 -13.27
CA THR A 108 -3.04 -10.45 -14.74
C THR A 108 -4.24 -11.26 -15.25
N LEU A 109 -4.80 -10.83 -16.37
CA LEU A 109 -5.97 -11.45 -16.98
C LEU A 109 -5.78 -12.97 -17.09
N GLY A 110 -6.78 -13.73 -16.61
CA GLY A 110 -6.79 -15.19 -16.72
C GLY A 110 -5.88 -15.94 -15.75
N GLN A 111 -5.20 -15.28 -14.80
CA GLN A 111 -4.31 -15.97 -13.85
C GLN A 111 -5.03 -17.06 -13.02
N SER A 112 -6.35 -17.00 -12.89
CA SER A 112 -7.16 -18.07 -12.28
C SER A 112 -7.07 -19.43 -12.99
N HIS A 113 -6.63 -19.45 -14.27
CA HIS A 113 -6.47 -20.66 -15.07
C HIS A 113 -5.06 -21.26 -14.99
N PHE A 114 -4.13 -20.64 -14.26
CA PHE A 114 -2.78 -21.18 -14.10
C PHE A 114 -2.82 -22.26 -13.03
N ASP A 115 -2.55 -23.50 -13.44
CA ASP A 115 -2.52 -24.69 -12.58
C ASP A 115 -1.16 -24.84 -11.88
N GLY A 116 -0.78 -23.78 -11.17
CA GLY A 116 0.47 -23.69 -10.45
C GLY A 116 0.92 -22.24 -10.24
N LEU A 117 1.84 -22.04 -9.30
CA LEU A 117 2.54 -20.76 -9.18
C LEU A 117 3.37 -20.45 -10.43
N ILE A 118 3.34 -19.18 -10.84
CA ILE A 118 4.26 -18.62 -11.82
C ILE A 118 5.39 -17.87 -11.12
N GLU A 119 6.54 -17.76 -11.80
CA GLU A 119 7.76 -17.18 -11.23
C GLU A 119 8.29 -16.01 -12.06
N GLY A 120 9.23 -15.27 -11.47
CA GLY A 120 9.85 -14.12 -12.12
C GLY A 120 8.93 -12.89 -12.13
N THR A 121 9.06 -12.07 -13.16
CA THR A 121 8.38 -10.77 -13.29
C THR A 121 7.98 -10.52 -14.75
N PRO A 122 7.17 -11.40 -15.37
CA PRO A 122 6.64 -11.11 -16.70
C PRO A 122 5.72 -9.88 -16.64
N GLU A 123 5.60 -9.17 -17.76
CA GLU A 123 4.62 -8.09 -17.90
C GLU A 123 3.21 -8.68 -17.94
N GLY A 124 2.27 -8.06 -17.22
CA GLY A 124 0.87 -8.46 -17.20
C GLY A 124 -0.02 -7.61 -18.10
N VAL A 125 -1.22 -8.11 -18.35
CA VAL A 125 -2.27 -7.40 -19.10
C VAL A 125 -3.51 -7.31 -18.22
N GLY A 126 -4.01 -6.10 -18.01
CA GLY A 126 -5.16 -5.85 -17.13
C GLY A 126 -4.91 -6.10 -15.63
N GLY A 127 -3.68 -6.40 -15.24
CA GLY A 127 -3.27 -6.62 -13.85
C GLY A 127 -1.85 -7.18 -13.75
N ILE A 128 -1.38 -7.42 -12.52
CA ILE A 128 -0.03 -7.89 -12.23
C ILE A 128 0.04 -9.42 -12.21
N PRO A 129 1.02 -10.06 -12.86
CA PRO A 129 1.26 -11.48 -12.68
C PRO A 129 1.78 -11.73 -11.26
N ILE A 130 0.96 -12.35 -10.42
CA ILE A 130 1.32 -12.59 -9.02
C ILE A 130 2.35 -13.71 -8.95
N THR A 131 3.56 -13.38 -8.49
CA THR A 131 4.68 -14.31 -8.26
C THR A 131 5.30 -14.04 -6.89
N ARG A 132 6.10 -14.98 -6.39
CA ARG A 132 6.82 -14.77 -5.12
C ARG A 132 7.77 -13.57 -5.18
N LYS A 133 8.48 -13.37 -6.30
CA LYS A 133 9.42 -12.25 -6.49
C LYS A 133 8.68 -10.92 -6.47
N GLN A 134 7.58 -10.82 -7.21
CA GLN A 134 6.75 -9.62 -7.27
C GLN A 134 6.15 -9.29 -5.88
N VAL A 135 5.54 -10.27 -5.20
CA VAL A 135 4.96 -10.08 -3.87
C VAL A 135 6.00 -9.61 -2.85
N ARG A 136 7.21 -10.21 -2.87
CA ARG A 136 8.29 -9.78 -1.98
C ARG A 136 8.72 -8.34 -2.25
N ALA A 137 8.87 -7.95 -3.51
CA ALA A 137 9.26 -6.59 -3.88
C ALA A 137 8.20 -5.56 -3.45
N THR A 138 6.94 -5.82 -3.78
CA THR A 138 5.84 -4.93 -3.39
C THR A 138 5.69 -4.84 -1.87
N ARG A 139 5.76 -5.96 -1.14
CA ARG A 139 5.67 -5.95 0.33
C ARG A 139 6.86 -5.24 0.97
N LYS A 140 8.08 -5.43 0.46
CA LYS A 140 9.29 -4.71 0.90
C LYS A 140 9.15 -3.20 0.70
N ALA A 141 8.59 -2.77 -0.44
CA ALA A 141 8.31 -1.38 -0.71
C ALA A 141 7.24 -0.81 0.24
N LEU A 142 6.14 -1.52 0.43
CA LEU A 142 5.06 -1.09 1.34
C LEU A 142 5.52 -1.01 2.79
N ASP A 143 6.43 -1.88 3.22
CA ASP A 143 7.05 -1.81 4.55
C ASP A 143 7.84 -0.49 4.74
N LEU A 144 8.50 0.01 3.68
CA LEU A 144 9.19 1.31 3.73
C LEU A 144 8.21 2.49 3.68
N ILE A 145 7.14 2.37 2.89
CA ILE A 145 6.12 3.42 2.72
C ILE A 145 5.28 3.56 4.01
N GLU A 146 4.94 2.46 4.68
CA GLU A 146 4.15 2.51 5.92
C GLU A 146 4.92 3.16 7.08
N ASP A 147 6.24 2.97 7.14
CA ASP A 147 7.11 3.70 8.09
C ASP A 147 7.16 5.20 7.79
N GLU A 148 7.12 5.56 6.50
CA GLU A 148 7.14 6.94 6.06
C GLU A 148 5.84 7.66 6.46
N VAL A 149 4.67 7.11 6.11
CA VAL A 149 3.38 7.73 6.45
C VAL A 149 3.00 7.50 7.91
N GLY A 150 3.67 6.57 8.61
CA GLY A 150 3.47 6.29 10.04
C GLY A 150 2.23 5.46 10.35
N ARG A 151 1.71 4.70 9.38
CA ARG A 151 0.52 3.83 9.53
C ARG A 151 0.68 2.55 8.71
N PRO A 152 0.41 1.36 9.26
CA PRO A 152 0.49 0.09 8.53
C PRO A 152 -0.39 0.08 7.28
N ILE A 153 0.14 -0.43 6.15
CA ILE A 153 -0.58 -0.53 4.87
C ILE A 153 -0.92 -1.99 4.56
N ASN A 154 -2.19 -2.35 4.50
CA ASN A 154 -2.62 -3.69 4.14
C ASN A 154 -2.29 -4.00 2.67
N PHE A 155 -1.60 -5.11 2.39
CA PHE A 155 -1.36 -5.59 1.04
C PHE A 155 -2.35 -6.71 0.71
N HIS A 156 -3.02 -6.60 -0.43
CA HIS A 156 -4.10 -7.50 -0.83
C HIS A 156 -3.93 -7.93 -2.28
N SER A 157 -4.16 -9.22 -2.53
CA SER A 157 -4.40 -9.75 -3.87
C SER A 157 -5.39 -10.93 -3.79
N TYR A 158 -5.51 -11.71 -4.85
CA TYR A 158 -6.60 -12.67 -5.04
C TYR A 158 -6.10 -14.12 -5.01
N VAL A 159 -6.81 -14.97 -4.26
CA VAL A 159 -6.52 -16.40 -4.11
C VAL A 159 -7.44 -17.27 -5.00
N SER A 160 -8.20 -16.66 -5.91
CA SER A 160 -9.18 -17.37 -6.74
C SER A 160 -8.52 -18.22 -7.84
N GLY A 161 -9.15 -19.32 -8.25
CA GLY A 161 -8.70 -20.15 -9.38
C GLY A 161 -8.24 -21.54 -8.97
N VAL A 162 -7.68 -22.28 -9.92
CA VAL A 162 -7.33 -23.71 -9.74
C VAL A 162 -6.16 -23.91 -8.77
N ALA A 163 -5.22 -22.95 -8.70
CA ALA A 163 -4.08 -22.99 -7.79
C ALA A 163 -4.28 -22.25 -6.46
N GLY A 164 -5.54 -22.06 -6.01
CA GLY A 164 -5.85 -21.35 -4.77
C GLY A 164 -5.09 -21.82 -3.52
N PRO A 165 -4.88 -23.13 -3.28
CA PRO A 165 -4.09 -23.60 -2.15
C PRO A 165 -2.60 -23.23 -2.18
N GLU A 166 -2.03 -22.94 -3.35
CA GLU A 166 -0.61 -22.60 -3.50
C GLU A 166 -0.33 -21.10 -3.35
N ILE A 167 -1.30 -20.26 -3.75
CA ILE A 167 -1.26 -18.80 -3.70
C ILE A 167 -1.41 -18.30 -2.25
#